data_AF-A0A959EEK6-F1
#
_entry.id   AF-A0A959EEK6-F1
#
_cell.length_a   1.000
_cell.length_b   1.000
_cell.length_c   1.000
_cell.angle_alpha   90.00
_cell.angle_beta   90.00
_cell.angle_gamma   90.00
#
_symmetry.space_group_name_H-M   'P 1'
#
loop_
_entity.id
_entity.type
_entity.pdbx_description
1 polymer ?
#
loop_
_entity_poly.entity_id
_entity_poly.type
_entity_poly.pdbx_seq_one_letter_code
_entity_poly.pdbx_strand_id
1 'polypeptide(L)'
;SAGYVWVGAAGGGIARIQCQGDSCRAIPVEGLTSSNIYLLACGPDGQLWAGSQLGLDRLTLDAEGNVKAIKHFGRAEGFSGIETVQNAVLLDKKDNLWFGTVNGLMKYNSRYSFTNAIPPVLHFTDIRLFYEPLERTAYAGRLGPWHQLKDSLALPYNQNHLEFEFLGINHPNPEKVTYQWRLLGQEAEWSPPSQRNNVTYSNLSPGTYTFQARAFNEDGVPSPTPLEASFTIEPPFWATWWFRTAAIGALALLIALFIWWRIRRVRLQARRERERLEMEKHLLELEQKALQLQMNPHFLFNALNSIQSLIVQQDQASARRLLTQFARLMRAILYNSRKELVSLEDELTVLRNYLDLESHIRGNLFDYAITLGDGLEEEAVLLPPMLLQPFLENAIRHGIAPSGKKGHIELAFQQKGPILEIRIRDNGIGIEESKRRKKDTSHQSTALQSIQERLEVLSKEHNIRDPLEIREWITENREIGGTEVVVRVAFSE
;
A
#
# COMPACT_ATOMS: atom_id res chain seq x y z
N SER A 1 36.66 -80.99 -11.52
CA SER A 1 37.16 -79.60 -11.39
C SER A 1 36.90 -78.87 -12.70
N ALA A 2 36.30 -77.69 -12.67
CA ALA A 2 35.91 -76.93 -13.87
C ALA A 2 37.09 -76.22 -14.58
N GLY A 3 38.33 -76.67 -14.37
CA GLY A 3 39.52 -76.21 -15.10
C GLY A 3 40.02 -74.78 -14.83
N TYR A 4 39.41 -74.04 -13.90
CA TYR A 4 39.82 -72.66 -13.60
C TYR A 4 41.11 -72.59 -12.78
N VAL A 5 41.96 -71.62 -13.12
CA VAL A 5 43.17 -71.28 -12.36
C VAL A 5 42.88 -70.06 -11.49
N TRP A 6 43.13 -70.19 -10.19
CA TRP A 6 42.97 -69.11 -9.21
C TRP A 6 44.31 -68.76 -8.60
N VAL A 7 44.58 -67.46 -8.46
CA VAL A 7 45.82 -66.94 -7.90
C VAL A 7 45.48 -66.05 -6.72
N GLY A 8 46.10 -66.32 -5.57
CA GLY A 8 46.09 -65.44 -4.40
C GLY A 8 47.44 -64.72 -4.32
N ALA A 9 47.41 -63.42 -4.10
CA ALA A 9 48.61 -62.59 -4.00
C ALA A 9 48.71 -61.91 -2.63
N ALA A 10 49.94 -61.59 -2.22
CA ALA A 10 50.18 -60.75 -1.06
C ALA A 10 49.84 -59.30 -1.42
N GLY A 11 48.77 -58.75 -0.84
CA GLY A 11 48.28 -57.39 -1.06
C GLY A 11 47.45 -57.18 -2.33
N GLY A 12 47.41 -58.16 -3.24
CA GLY A 12 46.67 -58.10 -4.51
C GLY A 12 45.32 -58.83 -4.50
N GLY A 13 44.95 -59.49 -3.40
CA GLY A 13 43.72 -60.26 -3.27
C GLY A 13 43.74 -61.56 -4.09
N ILE A 14 42.56 -61.98 -4.53
CA ILE A 14 42.37 -63.18 -5.37
C ILE A 14 42.00 -62.74 -6.78
N ALA A 15 42.56 -63.42 -7.77
CA ALA A 15 42.14 -63.28 -9.16
C ALA A 15 41.91 -64.65 -9.82
N ARG A 16 40.87 -64.72 -10.64
CA ARG A 16 40.67 -65.85 -11.57
C ARG A 16 41.44 -65.58 -12.85
N ILE A 17 42.22 -66.55 -13.30
CA ILE A 17 42.91 -66.48 -14.58
C ILE A 17 42.03 -67.11 -15.65
N GLN A 18 41.73 -66.33 -16.68
CA GLN A 18 41.02 -66.78 -17.88
C GLN A 18 41.97 -66.66 -19.07
N CYS A 19 42.27 -67.79 -19.72
CA CYS A 19 43.12 -67.83 -20.90
C CYS A 19 42.29 -68.15 -22.15
N GLN A 20 42.56 -67.43 -23.24
CA GLN A 20 42.01 -67.66 -24.56
C GLN A 20 43.17 -67.70 -25.56
N GLY A 21 43.54 -68.91 -26.01
CA GLY A 21 44.80 -69.13 -26.73
C GLY A 21 46.01 -68.81 -25.84
N ASP A 22 46.97 -68.04 -26.36
CA ASP A 22 48.19 -67.64 -25.64
C ASP A 22 48.00 -66.40 -24.75
N SER A 23 46.80 -65.80 -24.74
CA SER A 23 46.49 -64.61 -23.94
C SER A 23 45.73 -64.98 -22.67
N CYS A 24 46.28 -64.63 -21.51
CA CYS A 24 45.63 -64.80 -20.21
C CYS A 24 45.30 -63.45 -19.56
N ARG A 25 44.10 -63.34 -18.99
CA ARG A 25 43.65 -62.18 -18.21
C ARG A 25 43.35 -62.59 -16.78
N ALA A 26 43.81 -61.78 -15.82
CA ALA A 26 43.42 -61.88 -14.42
C ALA A 26 42.13 -61.07 -14.17
N ILE A 27 41.12 -61.73 -13.61
CA ILE A 27 39.85 -61.12 -13.20
C ILE A 27 39.87 -61.03 -11.67
N PRO A 28 40.02 -59.82 -11.09
CA PRO A 28 40.09 -59.66 -9.64
C PRO A 28 38.74 -59.97 -8.99
N VAL A 29 38.79 -60.49 -7.75
CA VAL A 29 37.61 -60.69 -6.91
C VAL A 29 37.50 -59.53 -5.93
N GLU A 30 36.35 -58.86 -5.95
CA GLU A 30 36.01 -57.81 -4.98
C GLU A 30 35.25 -58.39 -3.77
N GLY A 31 35.26 -57.66 -2.65
CA GLY A 31 34.49 -58.04 -1.44
C GLY A 31 35.21 -59.01 -0.49
N LEU A 32 36.48 -59.33 -0.73
CA LEU A 32 37.32 -60.08 0.22
C LEU A 32 37.54 -59.26 1.49
N THR A 33 37.62 -59.94 2.64
CA THR A 33 37.90 -59.29 3.92
C THR A 33 39.37 -58.85 4.02
N SER A 34 40.29 -59.55 3.35
CA SER A 34 41.69 -59.16 3.24
C SER A 34 42.21 -59.31 1.81
N SER A 35 43.09 -58.39 1.39
CA SER A 35 43.84 -58.50 0.14
C SER A 35 45.14 -59.31 0.27
N ASN A 36 45.51 -59.76 1.47
CA ASN A 36 46.73 -60.52 1.72
C ASN A 36 46.37 -62.01 1.90
N ILE A 37 46.55 -62.78 0.82
CA ILE A 37 46.10 -64.17 0.73
C ILE A 37 47.27 -65.12 0.97
N TYR A 38 47.16 -65.97 1.98
CA TYR A 38 48.21 -66.91 2.39
C TYR A 38 48.00 -68.33 1.88
N LEU A 39 46.75 -68.70 1.62
CA LEU A 39 46.40 -70.02 1.10
C LEU A 39 45.11 -69.93 0.28
N LEU A 40 45.00 -70.84 -0.68
CA LEU A 40 43.78 -71.13 -1.42
C LEU A 40 43.54 -72.64 -1.39
N ALA A 41 42.30 -73.05 -1.18
CA ALA A 41 41.91 -74.45 -1.25
C ALA A 41 40.52 -74.61 -1.85
N CYS A 42 40.32 -75.67 -2.62
CA CYS A 42 38.97 -76.07 -3.04
C CYS A 42 38.37 -76.97 -1.94
N GLY A 43 37.21 -76.57 -1.43
CA GLY A 43 36.44 -77.37 -0.49
C GLY A 43 35.81 -78.60 -1.16
N PRO A 44 35.30 -79.55 -0.36
CA PRO A 44 34.63 -80.75 -0.88
C PRO A 44 33.35 -80.44 -1.67
N ASP A 45 32.77 -79.27 -1.44
CA ASP A 45 31.58 -78.73 -2.13
C ASP A 45 31.92 -77.93 -3.40
N GLY A 46 33.18 -77.99 -3.85
CA GLY A 46 33.66 -77.28 -5.04
C GLY A 46 33.83 -75.78 -4.86
N GLN A 47 33.64 -75.26 -3.64
CA GLN A 47 33.76 -73.83 -3.34
C GLN A 47 35.21 -73.47 -3.03
N LEU A 48 35.59 -72.21 -3.27
CA LEU A 48 36.95 -71.75 -3.05
C LEU A 48 37.09 -71.16 -1.65
N TRP A 49 38.11 -71.58 -0.92
CA TRP A 49 38.47 -71.08 0.41
C TRP A 49 39.77 -70.32 0.33
N ALA A 50 39.82 -69.17 0.97
CA ALA A 50 40.99 -68.31 1.05
C ALA A 50 41.32 -68.01 2.50
N GLY A 51 42.58 -68.20 2.88
CA GLY A 51 43.08 -67.83 4.20
C GLY A 51 43.88 -66.54 4.15
N SER A 52 43.72 -65.72 5.18
CA SER A 52 44.43 -64.45 5.35
C SER A 52 44.81 -64.22 6.83
N GLN A 53 45.31 -63.02 7.13
CA GLN A 53 45.55 -62.53 8.49
C GLN A 53 44.28 -62.20 9.28
N LEU A 54 43.12 -62.15 8.63
CA LEU A 54 41.83 -61.87 9.28
C LEU A 54 40.95 -63.11 9.45
N GLY A 55 41.44 -64.29 9.06
CA GLY A 55 40.70 -65.55 9.12
C GLY A 55 40.51 -66.17 7.74
N LEU A 56 39.32 -66.70 7.48
CA LEU A 56 39.00 -67.43 6.25
C LEU A 56 37.85 -66.77 5.49
N ASP A 57 37.99 -66.63 4.17
CA ASP A 57 36.89 -66.27 3.26
C ASP A 57 36.50 -67.49 2.43
N ARG A 58 35.22 -67.83 2.41
CA ARG A 58 34.64 -68.83 1.50
C ARG A 58 33.93 -68.12 0.35
N LEU A 59 34.40 -68.35 -0.86
CA LEU A 59 33.85 -67.84 -2.10
C LEU A 59 32.92 -68.89 -2.69
N THR A 60 31.64 -68.52 -2.81
CA THR A 60 30.63 -69.33 -3.48
C THR A 60 30.68 -69.07 -4.97
N LEU A 61 30.97 -70.09 -5.76
CA LEU A 61 31.12 -70.02 -7.21
C LEU A 61 29.86 -70.53 -7.92
N ASP A 62 29.46 -69.88 -9.02
CA ASP A 62 28.45 -70.40 -9.94
C ASP A 62 29.02 -71.50 -10.88
N ALA A 63 28.18 -72.05 -11.76
CA ALA A 63 28.60 -73.11 -12.69
C ALA A 63 29.69 -72.62 -13.68
N GLU A 64 29.68 -71.32 -13.97
CA GLU A 64 30.63 -70.60 -14.81
C GLU A 64 31.88 -70.13 -14.04
N GLY A 65 31.99 -70.47 -12.76
CA GLY A 65 33.11 -70.15 -11.88
C GLY A 65 33.21 -68.68 -11.46
N ASN A 66 32.16 -67.87 -11.60
CA ASN A 66 32.09 -66.50 -11.11
C ASN A 66 31.71 -66.48 -9.62
N VAL A 67 32.18 -65.47 -8.90
CA VAL A 67 31.92 -65.34 -7.45
C VAL A 67 30.51 -64.77 -7.23
N LYS A 68 29.63 -65.57 -6.64
CA LYS A 68 28.24 -65.19 -6.30
C LYS A 68 28.12 -64.56 -4.91
N ALA A 69 28.90 -65.07 -3.95
CA ALA A 69 28.87 -64.61 -2.57
C ALA A 69 30.20 -64.92 -1.87
N ILE A 70 30.57 -64.09 -0.90
CA ILE A 70 31.75 -64.29 -0.05
C ILE A 70 31.26 -64.33 1.41
N LYS A 71 31.58 -65.42 2.13
CA LYS A 71 31.30 -65.55 3.56
C LYS A 71 32.61 -65.57 4.33
N HIS A 72 32.79 -64.56 5.18
CA HIS A 72 33.94 -64.47 6.08
C HIS A 72 33.70 -65.31 7.34
N PHE A 73 34.75 -65.98 7.79
CA PHE A 73 34.86 -66.72 9.05
C PHE A 73 36.00 -66.14 9.88
N GLY A 74 35.65 -65.25 10.79
CA GLY A 74 36.52 -64.70 11.82
C GLY A 74 36.11 -65.18 13.20
N ARG A 75 36.56 -64.46 14.24
CA ARG A 75 36.30 -64.83 15.64
C ARG A 75 34.81 -64.99 15.95
N ALA A 76 33.96 -64.13 15.37
CA ALA A 76 32.51 -64.16 15.57
C ALA A 76 31.84 -65.40 14.97
N GLU A 77 32.47 -66.03 13.97
CA GLU A 77 31.99 -67.27 13.32
C GLU A 77 32.63 -68.53 13.92
N GLY A 78 33.34 -68.39 15.04
CA GLY A 78 34.02 -69.49 15.72
C GLY A 78 35.44 -69.76 15.22
N PHE A 79 36.00 -68.90 14.36
CA PHE A 79 37.41 -69.01 13.97
C PHE A 79 38.33 -68.47 15.08
N SER A 80 38.84 -69.36 15.94
CA SER A 80 39.76 -69.03 17.04
C SER A 80 41.24 -69.02 16.63
N GLY A 81 41.54 -69.30 15.35
CA GLY A 81 42.89 -69.40 14.80
C GLY A 81 43.63 -68.07 14.64
N ILE A 82 42.92 -66.93 14.72
CA ILE A 82 43.40 -65.55 14.50
C ILE A 82 43.81 -65.30 13.04
N GLU A 83 44.89 -65.94 12.60
CA GLU A 83 45.50 -65.78 11.29
C GLU A 83 45.87 -67.15 10.72
N THR A 84 45.68 -67.34 9.42
CA THR A 84 46.09 -68.57 8.73
C THR A 84 47.58 -68.58 8.42
N VAL A 85 48.19 -69.76 8.33
CA VAL A 85 49.61 -69.93 7.95
C VAL A 85 49.72 -70.24 6.46
N GLN A 86 50.76 -69.69 5.81
CA GLN A 86 50.98 -69.85 4.38
C GLN A 86 50.96 -71.31 3.93
N ASN A 87 50.12 -71.59 2.92
CA ASN A 87 49.90 -72.93 2.33
C ASN A 87 49.52 -74.05 3.33
N ALA A 88 49.18 -73.71 4.58
CA ALA A 88 48.85 -74.69 5.62
C ALA A 88 47.37 -75.09 5.50
N VAL A 89 47.03 -75.85 4.47
CA VAL A 89 45.66 -76.33 4.24
C VAL A 89 45.65 -77.77 3.74
N LEU A 90 44.72 -78.58 4.25
CA LEU A 90 44.59 -79.99 3.88
C LEU A 90 43.13 -80.41 3.82
N LEU A 91 42.71 -81.01 2.71
CA LEU A 91 41.44 -81.74 2.60
C LEU A 91 41.68 -83.20 2.98
N ASP A 92 41.02 -83.70 4.02
CA ASP A 92 41.15 -85.09 4.45
C ASP A 92 40.19 -86.04 3.70
N LYS A 93 40.37 -87.35 3.89
CA LYS A 93 39.56 -88.39 3.24
C LYS A 93 38.09 -88.44 3.69
N LYS A 94 37.72 -87.67 4.71
CA LYS A 94 36.36 -87.57 5.26
C LYS A 94 35.72 -86.22 4.89
N ASP A 95 36.25 -85.53 3.89
CA ASP A 95 35.79 -84.24 3.40
C ASP A 95 35.87 -83.11 4.46
N ASN A 96 36.78 -83.21 5.44
CA ASN A 96 37.07 -82.07 6.32
C ASN A 96 38.22 -81.24 5.75
N LEU A 97 38.07 -79.93 5.84
CA LEU A 97 39.11 -78.98 5.46
C LEU A 97 39.82 -78.50 6.73
N TRP A 98 41.12 -78.76 6.79
CA TRP A 98 41.98 -78.38 7.91
C TRP A 98 42.82 -77.19 7.52
N PHE A 99 42.92 -76.22 8.43
CA PHE A 99 43.71 -75.01 8.26
C PHE A 99 44.72 -74.91 9.41
N GLY A 100 45.99 -74.75 9.06
CA GLY A 100 47.03 -74.33 9.99
C GLY A 100 46.88 -72.84 10.27
N THR A 101 46.89 -72.49 11.54
CA THR A 101 46.71 -71.12 12.03
C THR A 101 47.79 -70.80 13.04
N VAL A 102 47.99 -69.52 13.34
CA VAL A 102 48.94 -69.09 14.37
C VAL A 102 48.57 -69.62 15.77
N ASN A 103 47.29 -69.94 15.99
CA ASN A 103 46.76 -70.50 17.23
C ASN A 103 46.32 -71.96 17.09
N GLY A 104 47.09 -72.76 16.35
CA GLY A 104 46.89 -74.22 16.21
C GLY A 104 46.15 -74.63 14.94
N LEU A 105 45.42 -75.75 14.99
CA LEU A 105 44.71 -76.32 13.86
C LEU A 105 43.21 -76.03 13.94
N MET A 106 42.66 -75.48 12.87
CA MET A 106 41.22 -75.28 12.70
C MET A 106 40.67 -76.31 11.71
N LYS A 107 39.52 -76.90 12.03
CA LYS A 107 38.84 -77.87 11.16
C LYS A 107 37.48 -77.33 10.75
N TYR A 108 37.27 -77.17 9.44
CA TYR A 108 35.96 -76.95 8.86
C TYR A 108 35.33 -78.28 8.42
N ASN A 109 34.06 -78.46 8.78
CA ASN A 109 33.26 -79.60 8.36
C ASN A 109 31.89 -79.10 7.87
N SER A 110 31.59 -79.35 6.61
CA SER A 110 30.38 -78.86 5.93
C SER A 110 29.09 -79.43 6.53
N ARG A 111 29.13 -80.60 7.18
CA ARG A 111 27.94 -81.24 7.78
C ARG A 111 27.38 -80.45 8.98
N TYR A 112 28.20 -79.61 9.59
CA TYR A 112 27.79 -78.76 10.72
C TYR A 112 27.52 -77.31 10.28
N SER A 113 27.54 -77.02 8.98
CA SER A 113 27.17 -75.72 8.44
C SER A 113 25.64 -75.63 8.35
N PHE A 114 25.01 -74.89 9.27
CA PHE A 114 23.59 -74.58 9.21
C PHE A 114 23.37 -73.08 9.04
N THR A 115 22.27 -72.73 8.37
CA THR A 115 21.76 -71.36 8.31
C THR A 115 20.89 -71.11 9.52
N ASN A 116 21.14 -70.00 10.23
CA ASN A 116 20.32 -69.59 11.35
C ASN A 116 18.96 -69.09 10.83
N ALA A 117 17.93 -69.91 10.99
CA ALA A 117 16.56 -69.55 10.64
C ALA A 117 15.82 -68.78 11.76
N ILE A 118 16.47 -68.55 12.90
CA ILE A 118 15.86 -67.88 14.05
C ILE A 118 15.94 -66.37 13.81
N PRO A 119 14.79 -65.67 13.71
CA PRO A 119 14.78 -64.23 13.53
C PRO A 119 15.22 -63.50 14.80
N PRO A 120 15.83 -62.32 14.68
CA PRO A 120 16.18 -61.51 15.84
C PRO A 120 14.92 -60.95 16.51
N VAL A 121 14.95 -60.83 17.85
CA VAL A 121 13.87 -60.19 18.61
C VAL A 121 14.19 -58.69 18.75
N LEU A 122 13.34 -57.83 18.21
CA LEU A 122 13.59 -56.39 18.11
C LEU A 122 12.80 -55.61 19.18
N HIS A 123 13.48 -54.76 19.93
CA HIS A 123 12.91 -53.89 20.97
C HIS A 123 13.43 -52.47 20.87
N PHE A 124 12.67 -51.50 21.37
CA PHE A 124 13.23 -50.17 21.66
C PHE A 124 14.17 -50.28 22.85
N THR A 125 15.28 -49.56 22.75
CA THR A 125 16.19 -49.31 23.88
C THR A 125 15.89 -47.97 24.53
N ASP A 126 15.53 -46.97 23.72
CA ASP A 126 15.11 -45.65 24.16
C ASP A 126 14.30 -44.96 23.06
N ILE A 127 13.46 -44.01 23.45
CA ILE A 127 12.85 -43.03 22.55
C ILE A 127 13.19 -41.68 23.16
N ARG A 128 13.86 -40.80 22.41
CA ARG A 128 14.22 -39.47 22.92
C ARG A 128 13.46 -38.37 22.22
N LEU A 129 13.15 -37.34 22.99
CA LEU A 129 12.53 -36.11 22.54
C LEU A 129 13.51 -34.97 22.85
N PHE A 130 14.01 -34.28 21.83
CA PHE A 130 15.06 -33.24 21.97
C PHE A 130 16.27 -33.71 22.81
N TYR A 131 16.81 -34.89 22.47
CA TYR A 131 17.96 -35.50 23.15
C TYR A 131 17.72 -35.94 24.61
N GLU A 132 16.50 -35.79 25.12
CA GLU A 132 16.11 -36.27 26.44
C GLU A 132 15.29 -37.57 26.33
N PRO A 133 15.58 -38.62 27.12
CA PRO A 133 14.77 -39.83 27.18
C PRO A 133 13.31 -39.52 27.47
N LEU A 134 12.39 -40.10 26.70
CA LEU A 134 10.94 -39.85 26.82
C LEU A 134 10.41 -40.23 28.22
N GLU A 135 11.05 -41.21 28.87
CA GLU A 135 10.80 -41.59 30.27
C GLU A 135 11.00 -40.47 31.29
N ARG A 136 11.80 -39.44 30.96
CA ARG A 136 12.05 -38.27 31.83
C ARG A 136 11.13 -37.10 31.52
N THR A 137 10.33 -37.20 30.47
CA THR A 137 9.40 -36.15 30.04
C THR A 137 8.00 -36.35 30.64
N ALA A 138 7.10 -35.40 30.40
CA ALA A 138 5.68 -35.53 30.76
C ALA A 138 4.97 -36.73 30.08
N TYR A 139 5.60 -37.37 29.09
CA TYR A 139 5.04 -38.48 28.32
C TYR A 139 5.48 -39.86 28.81
N ALA A 140 6.23 -39.96 29.92
CA ALA A 140 6.72 -41.21 30.47
C ALA A 140 5.62 -42.28 30.65
N GLY A 141 4.41 -41.86 31.07
CA GLY A 141 3.27 -42.77 31.25
C GLY A 141 2.74 -43.40 29.96
N ARG A 142 3.15 -42.93 28.79
CA ARG A 142 2.80 -43.48 27.47
C ARG A 142 3.69 -44.66 27.05
N LEU A 143 4.79 -44.88 27.77
CA LEU A 143 5.69 -45.99 27.55
C LEU A 143 5.20 -47.25 28.27
N GLY A 144 5.31 -48.38 27.58
CA GLY A 144 5.17 -49.72 28.10
C GLY A 144 6.52 -50.39 28.35
N PRO A 145 6.52 -51.70 28.61
CA PRO A 145 7.75 -52.48 28.69
C PRO A 145 8.59 -52.29 27.42
N TRP A 146 9.92 -52.28 27.57
CA TRP A 146 10.86 -52.09 26.44
C TRP A 146 10.61 -50.80 25.65
N HIS A 147 10.24 -49.72 26.34
CA HIS A 147 10.00 -48.38 25.76
C HIS A 147 8.97 -48.36 24.62
N GLN A 148 8.10 -49.38 24.54
CA GLN A 148 7.07 -49.49 23.52
C GLN A 148 5.96 -48.47 23.77
N LEU A 149 5.57 -47.68 22.77
CA LEU A 149 4.43 -46.76 22.89
C LEU A 149 3.10 -47.53 22.96
N LYS A 150 2.29 -47.27 23.99
CA LYS A 150 0.99 -47.95 24.20
C LYS A 150 -0.12 -47.43 23.27
N ASP A 151 -0.04 -46.16 22.89
CA ASP A 151 -1.02 -45.46 22.04
C ASP A 151 -0.30 -44.46 21.13
N SER A 152 -1.04 -43.85 20.19
CA SER A 152 -0.52 -42.73 19.40
C SER A 152 -0.19 -41.54 20.29
N LEU A 153 1.09 -41.19 20.38
CA LEU A 153 1.59 -40.10 21.20
C LEU A 153 1.31 -38.75 20.53
N ALA A 154 0.52 -37.88 21.15
CA ALA A 154 0.31 -36.51 20.67
C ALA A 154 1.38 -35.57 21.24
N LEU A 155 2.13 -34.93 20.35
CA LEU A 155 3.21 -34.00 20.65
C LEU A 155 2.83 -32.60 20.14
N PRO A 156 3.08 -31.52 20.91
CA PRO A 156 2.89 -30.16 20.43
C PRO A 156 3.86 -29.86 19.28
N TYR A 157 3.53 -28.85 18.46
CA TYR A 157 4.32 -28.48 17.27
C TYR A 157 5.81 -28.19 17.53
N ASN A 158 6.17 -27.80 18.75
CA ASN A 158 7.54 -27.49 19.17
C ASN A 158 8.30 -28.72 19.70
N GLN A 159 7.65 -29.88 19.77
CA GLN A 159 8.21 -31.15 20.19
C GLN A 159 8.38 -32.09 18.98
N ASN A 160 9.08 -31.60 17.95
CA ASN A 160 9.18 -32.23 16.63
C ASN A 160 10.57 -32.81 16.29
N HIS A 161 11.39 -33.11 17.30
CA HIS A 161 12.68 -33.77 17.15
C HIS A 161 12.67 -35.07 17.95
N LEU A 162 12.62 -36.20 17.24
CA LEU A 162 12.57 -37.53 17.85
C LEU A 162 13.78 -38.36 17.43
N GLU A 163 14.33 -39.11 18.37
CA GLU A 163 15.32 -40.14 18.13
C GLU A 163 14.78 -41.48 18.63
N PHE A 164 14.92 -42.51 17.80
CA PHE A 164 14.53 -43.88 18.13
C PHE A 164 15.79 -44.72 18.24
N GLU A 165 16.02 -45.32 19.40
CA GLU A 165 17.07 -46.29 19.64
C GLU A 165 16.43 -47.68 19.77
N PHE A 166 16.96 -48.66 19.06
CA PHE A 166 16.43 -50.02 19.03
C PHE A 166 17.56 -51.04 19.04
N LEU A 167 17.26 -52.27 19.42
CA LEU A 167 18.23 -53.35 19.48
C LEU A 167 17.57 -54.67 19.09
N GLY A 168 18.18 -55.35 18.13
CA GLY A 168 17.82 -56.70 17.73
C GLY A 168 18.65 -57.70 18.52
N ILE A 169 18.00 -58.49 19.37
CA ILE A 169 18.64 -59.53 20.16
C ILE A 169 18.79 -60.77 19.29
N ASN A 170 20.04 -61.11 18.99
CA ASN A 170 20.44 -62.33 18.27
C ASN A 170 21.62 -62.99 19.00
N HIS A 171 21.35 -64.08 19.72
CA HIS A 171 22.36 -64.74 20.56
C HIS A 171 23.55 -65.35 19.78
N PRO A 172 23.35 -66.00 18.62
CA PRO A 172 24.46 -66.63 17.89
C PRO A 172 25.50 -65.62 17.39
N ASN A 173 25.05 -64.47 16.86
CA ASN A 173 25.95 -63.44 16.36
C ASN A 173 25.31 -62.03 16.52
N PRO A 174 25.53 -61.37 17.68
CA PRO A 174 24.89 -60.09 17.97
C PRO A 174 25.47 -58.93 17.13
N GLU A 175 26.75 -58.98 16.75
CA GLU A 175 27.42 -57.91 16.00
C GLU A 175 27.04 -57.89 14.50
N LYS A 176 26.48 -59.00 13.98
CA LYS A 176 26.03 -59.10 12.58
C LYS A 176 24.57 -58.72 12.36
N VAL A 177 23.86 -58.28 13.40
CA VAL A 177 22.49 -57.82 13.23
C VAL A 177 22.48 -56.56 12.39
N THR A 178 21.66 -56.56 11.34
CA THR A 178 21.44 -55.37 10.50
C THR A 178 20.00 -54.91 10.63
N TYR A 179 19.78 -53.62 10.41
CA TYR A 179 18.51 -52.95 10.61
C TYR A 179 18.11 -52.22 9.35
N GLN A 180 16.80 -52.12 9.18
CA GLN A 180 16.18 -51.16 8.27
C GLN A 180 15.06 -50.45 9.00
N TRP A 181 14.86 -49.19 8.67
CA TRP A 181 13.81 -48.38 9.26
C TRP A 181 13.12 -47.52 8.22
N ARG A 182 11.96 -46.97 8.57
CA ARG A 182 11.24 -45.95 7.82
C ARG A 182 10.29 -45.16 8.72
N LEU A 183 9.86 -44.00 8.27
CA LEU A 183 8.87 -43.18 8.95
C LEU A 183 7.67 -42.92 8.03
N LEU A 184 6.61 -43.72 8.20
CA LEU A 184 5.37 -43.50 7.48
C LEU A 184 4.82 -42.11 7.83
N GLY A 185 4.45 -41.34 6.81
CA GLY A 185 4.12 -39.91 6.93
C GLY A 185 5.22 -38.98 6.39
N GLN A 186 6.45 -39.48 6.21
CA GLN A 186 7.53 -38.78 5.53
C GLN A 186 8.13 -39.62 4.40
N GLU A 187 8.41 -40.90 4.65
CA GLU A 187 9.09 -41.82 3.75
C GLU A 187 8.34 -43.16 3.69
N ALA A 188 8.05 -43.65 2.49
CA ALA A 188 7.35 -44.92 2.30
C ALA A 188 8.30 -46.13 2.15
N GLU A 189 9.50 -45.90 1.60
CA GLU A 189 10.50 -46.94 1.35
C GLU A 189 11.35 -47.23 2.61
N TRP A 190 11.90 -48.44 2.68
CA TRP A 190 12.82 -48.82 3.75
C TRP A 190 14.21 -48.23 3.50
N SER A 191 14.90 -47.86 4.57
CA SER A 191 16.31 -47.49 4.50
C SER A 191 17.17 -48.65 3.94
N PRO A 192 18.35 -48.35 3.38
CA PRO A 192 19.36 -49.38 3.13
C PRO A 192 19.69 -50.15 4.43
N PRO A 193 20.01 -51.46 4.35
CA PRO A 193 20.46 -52.23 5.50
C PRO A 193 21.69 -51.59 6.15
N SER A 194 21.67 -51.44 7.47
CA SER A 194 22.76 -50.83 8.23
C SER A 194 22.92 -51.49 9.59
N GLN A 195 24.12 -51.50 10.16
CA GLN A 195 24.33 -51.92 11.55
C GLN A 195 23.96 -50.83 12.57
N ARG A 196 23.63 -49.62 12.10
CA ARG A 196 23.17 -48.54 12.97
C ARG A 196 21.85 -48.90 13.61
N ASN A 197 21.78 -48.73 14.92
CA ASN A 197 20.63 -49.09 15.74
C ASN A 197 19.91 -47.87 16.35
N ASN A 198 20.22 -46.68 15.85
CA ASN A 198 19.53 -45.44 16.15
C ASN A 198 19.21 -44.63 14.89
N VAL A 199 18.16 -43.80 14.97
CA VAL A 199 17.78 -42.87 13.90
C VAL A 199 17.16 -41.62 14.48
N THR A 200 17.54 -40.48 13.94
CA THR A 200 17.06 -39.16 14.37
C THR A 200 16.24 -38.50 13.27
N TYR A 201 15.02 -38.09 13.60
CA TYR A 201 14.16 -37.27 12.75
C TYR A 201 14.05 -35.87 13.35
N SER A 202 14.55 -34.89 12.60
CA SER A 202 14.58 -33.49 13.04
C SER A 202 13.54 -32.66 12.31
N ASN A 203 12.94 -31.71 13.04
CA ASN A 203 12.03 -30.70 12.50
C ASN A 203 10.85 -31.31 11.72
N LEU A 204 10.25 -32.36 12.27
CA LEU A 204 9.08 -33.00 11.69
C LEU A 204 7.92 -31.99 11.57
N SER A 205 7.22 -32.04 10.45
CA SER A 205 6.07 -31.16 10.21
C SER A 205 4.85 -31.64 11.02
N PRO A 206 3.84 -30.78 11.24
CA PRO A 206 2.59 -31.23 11.82
C PRO A 206 1.94 -32.33 10.97
N GLY A 207 1.57 -33.43 11.60
CA GLY A 207 1.09 -34.63 10.90
C GLY A 207 1.12 -35.87 11.79
N THR A 208 0.57 -36.97 11.28
CA THR A 208 0.60 -38.27 11.93
C THR A 208 1.69 -39.14 11.31
N TYR A 209 2.49 -39.76 12.17
CA TYR A 209 3.64 -40.55 11.79
C TYR A 209 3.63 -41.92 12.45
N THR A 210 4.18 -42.91 11.75
CA THR A 210 4.46 -44.23 12.32
C THR A 210 5.88 -44.62 11.97
N PHE A 211 6.74 -44.63 12.99
CA PHE A 211 8.08 -45.18 12.89
C PHE A 211 8.00 -46.70 12.81
N GLN A 212 8.75 -47.30 11.88
CA GLN A 212 8.87 -48.75 11.76
C GLN A 212 10.34 -49.13 11.63
N ALA A 213 10.75 -50.17 12.35
CA ALA A 213 12.07 -50.79 12.23
C ALA A 213 11.95 -52.31 12.08
N ARG A 214 12.87 -52.92 11.35
CA ARG A 214 13.03 -54.38 11.28
C ARG A 214 14.50 -54.75 11.40
N ALA A 215 14.77 -55.88 12.03
CA ALA A 215 16.12 -56.39 12.21
C ALA A 215 16.29 -57.67 11.40
N PHE A 216 17.52 -57.94 10.96
CA PHE A 216 17.89 -59.14 10.24
C PHE A 216 19.05 -59.81 10.97
N ASN A 217 19.00 -61.14 11.09
CA ASN A 217 20.11 -61.91 11.64
C ASN A 217 21.29 -61.99 10.63
N GLU A 218 22.35 -62.72 11.01
CA GLU A 218 23.58 -62.90 10.24
C GLU A 218 23.37 -63.58 8.87
N ASP A 219 22.27 -64.31 8.69
CA ASP A 219 21.91 -64.99 7.45
C ASP A 219 20.74 -64.28 6.71
N GLY A 220 20.38 -63.06 7.14
CA GLY A 220 19.39 -62.22 6.45
C GLY A 220 17.93 -62.53 6.75
N VAL A 221 17.64 -63.28 7.82
CA VAL A 221 16.26 -63.58 8.24
C VAL A 221 15.68 -62.38 9.00
N PRO A 222 14.58 -61.78 8.54
CA PRO A 222 13.98 -60.62 9.18
C PRO A 222 13.21 -60.96 10.46
N SER A 223 13.07 -59.98 11.35
CA SER A 223 12.09 -60.03 12.44
C SER A 223 10.67 -60.20 11.89
N PRO A 224 9.82 -61.03 12.51
CA PRO A 224 8.52 -61.42 11.95
C PRO A 224 7.54 -60.25 11.84
N THR A 225 7.60 -59.31 12.78
CA THR A 225 6.83 -58.07 12.77
C THR A 225 7.79 -56.88 12.88
N PRO A 226 7.52 -55.77 12.17
CA PRO A 226 8.23 -54.53 12.42
C PRO A 226 7.99 -54.05 13.86
N LEU A 227 9.01 -53.45 14.46
CA LEU A 227 8.88 -52.67 15.67
C LEU A 227 8.25 -51.32 15.29
N GLU A 228 7.13 -50.96 15.90
CA GLU A 228 6.35 -49.78 15.50
C GLU A 228 6.18 -48.76 16.64
N ALA A 229 6.18 -47.48 16.29
CA ALA A 229 5.90 -46.37 17.21
C ALA A 229 5.07 -45.30 16.49
N SER A 230 3.81 -45.13 16.88
CA SER A 230 2.90 -44.14 16.29
C SER A 230 2.83 -42.87 17.13
N PHE A 231 2.89 -41.72 16.47
CA PHE A 231 2.81 -40.40 17.11
C PHE A 231 2.24 -39.35 16.17
N THR A 232 1.74 -38.24 16.71
CA THR A 232 1.18 -37.12 15.96
C THR A 232 1.80 -35.82 16.46
N ILE A 233 2.24 -34.97 15.52
CA ILE A 233 2.70 -33.62 15.81
C ILE A 233 1.55 -32.67 15.52
N GLU A 234 1.03 -32.02 16.55
CA GLU A 234 -0.08 -31.09 16.44
C GLU A 234 0.36 -29.79 15.73
N PRO A 235 -0.51 -29.16 14.92
CA PRO A 235 -0.20 -27.88 14.32
C PRO A 235 -0.18 -26.76 15.39
N PRO A 236 0.64 -25.71 15.21
CA PRO A 236 0.62 -24.57 16.11
C PRO A 236 -0.74 -23.86 16.06
N PHE A 237 -1.15 -23.21 17.16
CA PHE A 237 -2.48 -22.59 17.26
C PHE A 237 -2.74 -21.55 16.16
N TRP A 238 -1.73 -20.82 15.69
CA TRP A 238 -1.87 -19.86 14.59
C TRP A 238 -2.05 -20.47 13.21
N ALA A 239 -1.70 -21.76 13.04
CA ALA A 239 -1.92 -22.49 11.80
C ALA A 239 -3.33 -23.11 11.73
N THR A 240 -4.09 -23.10 12.83
CA THR A 240 -5.47 -23.61 12.87
C THR A 240 -6.43 -22.72 12.06
N TRP A 241 -7.49 -23.33 11.51
CA TRP A 241 -8.43 -22.62 10.64
C TRP A 241 -9.19 -21.49 11.36
N TRP A 242 -9.59 -21.70 12.62
CA TRP A 242 -10.35 -20.71 13.40
C TRP A 242 -9.49 -19.47 13.73
N PHE A 243 -8.19 -19.65 13.96
CA PHE A 243 -7.29 -18.52 14.20
C PHE A 243 -7.11 -17.71 12.93
N ARG A 244 -6.93 -18.38 11.77
CA ARG A 244 -6.81 -17.72 10.47
C ARG A 244 -8.07 -16.92 10.13
N THR A 245 -9.27 -17.46 10.37
CA THR A 245 -10.52 -16.72 10.14
C THR A 245 -10.68 -15.55 11.08
N ALA A 246 -10.34 -15.71 12.37
CA ALA A 246 -10.34 -14.62 13.34
C ALA A 246 -9.35 -13.49 12.97
N ALA A 247 -8.14 -13.85 12.51
CA ALA A 247 -7.13 -12.89 12.07
C ALA A 247 -7.59 -12.10 10.83
N ILE A 248 -8.19 -12.78 9.85
CA ILE A 248 -8.77 -12.13 8.67
C ILE A 248 -9.92 -11.20 9.07
N GLY A 249 -10.79 -11.64 9.99
CA GLY A 249 -11.88 -10.82 10.53
C GLY A 249 -11.38 -9.57 11.25
N ALA A 250 -10.34 -9.71 12.09
CA ALA A 250 -9.70 -8.58 12.77
C ALA A 250 -9.07 -7.60 11.77
N LEU A 251 -8.41 -8.10 10.72
CA LEU A 251 -7.85 -7.26 9.66
C LEU A 251 -8.95 -6.50 8.90
N ALA A 252 -10.04 -7.17 8.54
CA ALA A 252 -11.18 -6.55 7.89
C ALA A 252 -11.83 -5.47 8.77
N LEU A 253 -11.95 -5.72 10.07
CA LEU A 253 -12.45 -4.74 11.05
C LEU A 253 -11.53 -3.51 11.12
N LEU A 254 -10.21 -3.70 11.18
CA LEU A 254 -9.24 -2.60 11.17
C LEU A 254 -9.35 -1.76 9.89
N ILE A 255 -9.49 -2.40 8.73
CA ILE A 255 -9.70 -1.71 7.46
C ILE A 255 -11.02 -0.93 7.48
N ALA A 256 -12.11 -1.55 7.96
CA ALA A 256 -13.41 -0.89 8.06
C ALA A 256 -13.37 0.33 9.00
N LEU A 257 -12.72 0.20 10.17
CA LEU A 257 -12.51 1.30 11.11
C LEU A 257 -11.66 2.43 10.50
N PHE A 258 -10.62 2.07 9.75
CA PHE A 258 -9.78 3.05 9.05
C PHE A 258 -10.56 3.80 7.96
N ILE A 259 -11.32 3.09 7.13
CA ILE A 259 -12.18 3.69 6.10
C ILE A 259 -13.22 4.60 6.75
N TRP A 260 -13.89 4.13 7.81
CA TRP A 260 -14.87 4.92 8.55
C TRP A 260 -14.25 6.20 9.13
N TRP A 261 -13.08 6.09 9.77
CA TRP A 261 -12.33 7.24 10.28
C TRP A 261 -11.97 8.22 9.16
N ARG A 262 -11.51 7.71 8.00
CA ARG A 262 -11.13 8.51 6.85
C ARG A 262 -12.33 9.27 6.28
N ILE A 263 -13.46 8.59 6.07
CA ILE A 263 -14.71 9.21 5.59
C ILE A 263 -15.17 10.28 6.57
N ARG A 264 -15.14 10.01 7.89
CA ARG A 264 -15.52 10.98 8.91
C ARG A 264 -14.63 12.22 8.89
N ARG A 265 -13.32 12.06 8.72
CA ARG A 265 -12.35 13.17 8.56
C ARG A 265 -12.65 14.04 7.35
N VAL A 266 -12.88 13.44 6.19
CA VAL A 266 -13.19 14.17 4.95
C VAL A 266 -14.52 14.92 5.07
N ARG A 267 -15.57 14.28 5.61
CA ARG A 267 -16.87 14.93 5.83
C ARG A 267 -16.75 16.13 6.79
N LEU A 268 -15.91 16.02 7.82
CA LEU A 268 -15.68 17.12 8.76
C LEU A 268 -14.96 18.30 8.10
N GLN A 269 -13.98 18.04 7.22
CA GLN A 269 -13.31 19.09 6.44
C GLN A 269 -14.28 19.77 5.47
N ALA A 270 -15.09 19.00 4.76
CA ALA A 270 -16.10 19.56 3.85
C ALA A 270 -17.14 20.44 4.56
N ARG A 271 -17.52 20.10 5.80
CA ARG A 271 -18.41 20.95 6.62
C ARG A 271 -17.75 22.28 7.00
N ARG A 272 -16.52 22.24 7.49
CA ARG A 272 -15.77 23.46 7.85
C ARG A 272 -15.57 24.40 6.66
N GLU A 273 -15.34 23.82 5.48
CA GLU A 273 -15.17 24.61 4.26
C GLU A 273 -16.48 25.29 3.84
N ARG A 274 -17.61 24.57 3.92
CA ARG A 274 -18.94 25.17 3.67
C ARG A 274 -19.26 26.30 4.65
N GLU A 275 -19.00 26.10 5.93
CA GLU A 275 -19.20 27.14 6.96
C GLU A 275 -18.35 28.40 6.67
N ARG A 276 -17.11 28.23 6.20
CA ARG A 276 -16.24 29.36 5.80
C ARG A 276 -16.79 30.12 4.60
N LEU A 277 -17.19 29.41 3.55
CA LEU A 277 -17.74 30.01 2.34
C LEU A 277 -19.04 30.77 2.63
N GLU A 278 -19.89 30.23 3.51
CA GLU A 278 -21.12 30.92 3.94
C GLU A 278 -20.81 32.21 4.72
N MET A 279 -19.82 32.17 5.63
CA MET A 279 -19.38 33.37 6.35
C MET A 279 -18.79 34.43 5.42
N GLU A 280 -17.96 34.03 4.46
CA GLU A 280 -17.34 34.93 3.48
C GLU A 280 -18.40 35.60 2.60
N LYS A 281 -19.37 34.84 2.11
CA LYS A 281 -20.52 35.39 1.37
C LYS A 281 -21.28 36.42 2.21
N HIS A 282 -21.55 36.11 3.47
CA HIS A 282 -22.28 37.03 4.35
C HIS A 282 -21.51 38.33 4.60
N LEU A 283 -20.17 38.26 4.72
CA LEU A 283 -19.32 39.45 4.85
C LEU A 283 -19.38 40.33 3.60
N LEU A 284 -19.27 39.74 2.41
CA LEU A 284 -19.37 40.47 1.14
C LEU A 284 -20.72 41.17 0.99
N GLU A 285 -21.83 40.51 1.35
CA GLU A 285 -23.16 41.11 1.34
C GLU A 285 -23.26 42.30 2.32
N LEU A 286 -22.63 42.20 3.49
CA LEU A 286 -22.60 43.30 4.46
C LEU A 286 -21.74 44.47 3.97
N GLU A 287 -20.60 44.19 3.35
CA GLU A 287 -19.72 45.21 2.75
C GLU A 287 -20.45 45.96 1.62
N GLN A 288 -21.12 45.24 0.72
CA GLN A 288 -21.93 45.85 -0.34
C GLN A 288 -23.02 46.77 0.24
N LYS A 289 -23.74 46.32 1.27
CA LYS A 289 -24.76 47.15 1.96
C LYS A 289 -24.15 48.37 2.64
N ALA A 290 -22.97 48.25 3.24
CA ALA A 290 -22.28 49.36 3.87
C ALA A 290 -21.82 50.41 2.83
N LEU A 291 -21.30 49.97 1.69
CA LEU A 291 -20.94 50.85 0.57
C LEU A 291 -22.17 51.58 0.00
N GLN A 292 -23.31 50.91 -0.12
CA GLN A 292 -24.58 51.54 -0.53
C GLN A 292 -25.06 52.61 0.47
N LEU A 293 -24.74 52.46 1.76
CA LEU A 293 -25.10 53.43 2.80
C LEU A 293 -24.15 54.64 2.86
N GLN A 294 -22.96 54.58 2.24
CA GLN A 294 -22.03 55.72 2.12
C GLN A 294 -22.52 56.75 1.08
N MET A 295 -23.72 57.30 1.29
CA MET A 295 -24.29 58.38 0.46
C MET A 295 -23.66 59.74 0.82
N ASN A 296 -23.37 60.53 -0.22
CA ASN A 296 -22.53 61.74 -0.21
C ASN A 296 -22.90 62.76 0.90
N PRO A 297 -22.07 62.93 1.95
CA PRO A 297 -22.35 63.83 3.07
C PRO A 297 -22.40 65.32 2.68
N HIS A 298 -21.69 65.70 1.61
CA HIS A 298 -21.41 67.10 1.31
C HIS A 298 -22.65 67.86 0.79
N PHE A 299 -23.50 67.20 0.01
CA PHE A 299 -24.78 67.77 -0.43
C PHE A 299 -25.72 68.03 0.76
N LEU A 300 -25.78 67.10 1.73
CA LEU A 300 -26.63 67.22 2.91
C LEU A 300 -26.26 68.44 3.76
N PHE A 301 -24.96 68.67 3.98
CA PHE A 301 -24.49 69.83 4.74
C PHE A 301 -24.82 71.15 4.03
N ASN A 302 -24.68 71.24 2.71
CA ASN A 302 -24.99 72.47 1.96
C ASN A 302 -26.48 72.79 1.96
N ALA A 303 -27.34 71.79 1.77
CA ALA A 303 -28.79 72.00 1.81
C ALA A 303 -29.25 72.51 3.19
N LEU A 304 -28.72 71.95 4.28
CA LEU A 304 -29.02 72.40 5.63
C LEU A 304 -28.54 73.83 5.89
N ASN A 305 -27.33 74.18 5.46
CA ASN A 305 -26.78 75.54 5.61
C ASN A 305 -27.60 76.59 4.83
N SER A 306 -28.06 76.26 3.61
CA SER A 306 -28.89 77.17 2.82
C SER A 306 -30.29 77.35 3.39
N ILE A 307 -30.90 76.28 3.93
CA ILE A 307 -32.15 76.38 4.70
C ILE A 307 -31.94 77.30 5.92
N GLN A 308 -30.85 77.11 6.66
CA GLN A 308 -30.52 77.96 7.81
C GLN A 308 -30.34 79.42 7.42
N SER A 309 -29.65 79.70 6.30
CA SER A 309 -29.48 81.07 5.79
C SER A 309 -30.79 81.74 5.41
N LEU A 310 -31.72 81.04 4.76
CA LEU A 310 -33.03 81.59 4.37
C LEU A 310 -33.93 81.86 5.58
N ILE A 311 -33.85 81.01 6.61
CA ILE A 311 -34.53 81.24 7.90
C ILE A 311 -34.01 82.53 8.56
N VAL A 312 -32.69 82.76 8.52
CA VAL A 312 -32.05 83.97 9.05
C VAL A 312 -32.42 85.22 8.25
N GLN A 313 -32.56 85.11 6.92
CA GLN A 313 -32.98 86.19 6.02
C GLN A 313 -34.49 86.50 6.09
N GLN A 314 -35.25 85.86 6.98
CA GLN A 314 -36.70 85.98 7.17
C GLN A 314 -37.57 85.62 5.95
N ASP A 315 -37.03 84.95 4.94
CA ASP A 315 -37.81 84.42 3.81
C ASP A 315 -38.41 83.05 4.18
N GLN A 316 -39.44 83.09 5.03
CA GLN A 316 -40.14 81.91 5.53
C GLN A 316 -40.81 81.10 4.40
N ALA A 317 -41.20 81.75 3.30
CA ALA A 317 -41.84 81.09 2.18
C ALA A 317 -40.85 80.24 1.38
N SER A 318 -39.67 80.80 1.04
CA SER A 318 -38.62 80.07 0.33
C SER A 318 -38.00 78.98 1.21
N ALA A 319 -37.77 79.24 2.50
CA ALA A 319 -37.24 78.24 3.43
C ALA A 319 -38.16 77.01 3.56
N ARG A 320 -39.48 77.23 3.66
CA ARG A 320 -40.47 76.14 3.79
C ARG A 320 -40.62 75.34 2.49
N ARG A 321 -40.52 75.99 1.33
CA ARG A 321 -40.48 75.32 0.02
C ARG A 321 -39.23 74.46 -0.12
N LEU A 322 -38.07 75.01 0.22
CA LEU A 322 -36.78 74.31 0.13
C LEU A 322 -36.73 73.09 1.05
N LEU A 323 -37.25 73.21 2.28
CA LEU A 323 -37.34 72.09 3.23
C LEU A 323 -38.27 70.98 2.73
N THR A 324 -39.38 71.34 2.07
CA THR A 324 -40.30 70.37 1.47
C THR A 324 -39.67 69.62 0.29
N GLN A 325 -38.95 70.34 -0.59
CA GLN A 325 -38.22 69.74 -1.70
C GLN A 325 -37.10 68.83 -1.18
N PHE A 326 -36.36 69.26 -0.17
CA PHE A 326 -35.32 68.45 0.49
C PHE A 326 -35.90 67.16 1.09
N ALA A 327 -36.99 67.22 1.84
CA ALA A 327 -37.62 66.03 2.43
C ALA A 327 -38.21 65.07 1.38
N ARG A 328 -38.67 65.59 0.22
CA ARG A 328 -39.09 64.74 -0.91
C ARG A 328 -37.90 64.02 -1.54
N LEU A 329 -36.83 64.74 -1.83
CA LEU A 329 -35.61 64.18 -2.40
C LEU A 329 -34.99 63.12 -1.48
N MET A 330 -34.88 63.39 -0.17
CA MET A 330 -34.33 62.44 0.80
C MET A 330 -35.13 61.13 0.87
N ARG A 331 -36.46 61.21 0.82
CA ARG A 331 -37.31 60.02 0.80
C ARG A 331 -37.12 59.23 -0.49
N ALA A 332 -37.05 59.89 -1.64
CA ALA A 332 -36.81 59.24 -2.92
C ALA A 332 -35.45 58.53 -2.95
N ILE A 333 -34.40 59.18 -2.44
CA ILE A 333 -33.05 58.60 -2.35
C ILE A 333 -33.03 57.36 -1.43
N LEU A 334 -33.62 57.46 -0.24
CA LEU A 334 -33.66 56.33 0.72
C LEU A 334 -34.54 55.17 0.23
N TYR A 335 -35.57 55.46 -0.55
CA TYR A 335 -36.43 54.44 -1.14
C TYR A 335 -35.73 53.75 -2.32
N ASN A 336 -35.13 54.51 -3.23
CA ASN A 336 -34.46 54.00 -4.43
C ASN A 336 -33.15 53.29 -4.12
N SER A 337 -32.39 53.70 -3.10
CA SER A 337 -31.14 53.02 -2.68
C SER A 337 -31.33 51.59 -2.17
N ARG A 338 -32.55 51.18 -1.83
CA ARG A 338 -32.87 49.79 -1.43
C ARG A 338 -33.18 48.88 -2.62
N LYS A 339 -33.36 49.45 -3.81
CA LYS A 339 -33.65 48.71 -5.04
C LYS A 339 -32.33 48.47 -5.79
N GLU A 340 -32.24 47.31 -6.45
CA GLU A 340 -31.08 46.98 -7.29
C GLU A 340 -31.08 47.79 -8.59
N LEU A 341 -32.26 47.95 -9.21
CA LEU A 341 -32.53 48.76 -10.39
C LEU A 341 -33.79 49.62 -10.17
N VAL A 342 -33.85 50.79 -10.81
CA VAL A 342 -34.99 51.71 -10.85
C VAL A 342 -35.32 52.09 -12.28
N SER A 343 -36.57 52.46 -12.57
CA SER A 343 -36.92 52.95 -13.91
C SER A 343 -36.23 54.28 -14.19
N LEU A 344 -36.03 54.60 -15.46
CA LEU A 344 -35.52 55.89 -15.87
C LEU A 344 -36.47 57.01 -15.45
N GLU A 345 -37.79 56.78 -15.45
CA GLU A 345 -38.78 57.72 -14.90
C GLU A 345 -38.47 58.08 -13.43
N ASP A 346 -38.24 57.06 -12.59
CA ASP A 346 -37.89 57.23 -11.17
C ASP A 346 -36.57 58.00 -11.03
N GLU A 347 -35.55 57.66 -11.82
CA GLU A 347 -34.24 58.34 -11.81
C GLU A 347 -34.37 59.79 -12.28
N LEU A 348 -35.08 60.07 -13.39
CA LEU A 348 -35.32 61.42 -13.92
C LEU A 348 -36.09 62.28 -12.92
N THR A 349 -37.05 61.70 -12.21
CA THR A 349 -37.76 62.39 -11.13
C THR A 349 -36.80 62.81 -10.01
N VAL A 350 -35.88 61.93 -9.60
CA VAL A 350 -34.85 62.26 -8.60
C VAL A 350 -33.90 63.34 -9.13
N LEU A 351 -33.41 63.21 -10.37
CA LEU A 351 -32.47 64.16 -10.96
C LEU A 351 -33.08 65.56 -11.15
N ARG A 352 -34.34 65.65 -11.59
CA ARG A 352 -35.08 66.93 -11.67
C ARG A 352 -35.20 67.58 -10.30
N ASN A 353 -35.65 66.83 -9.29
CA ASN A 353 -35.76 67.34 -7.91
C ASN A 353 -34.40 67.78 -7.36
N TYR A 354 -33.31 67.07 -7.69
CA TYR A 354 -31.95 67.41 -7.30
C TYR A 354 -31.46 68.70 -7.97
N LEU A 355 -31.57 68.81 -9.29
CA LEU A 355 -31.14 69.98 -10.06
C LEU A 355 -31.94 71.23 -9.70
N ASP A 356 -33.26 71.10 -9.54
CA ASP A 356 -34.11 72.19 -9.07
C ASP A 356 -33.62 72.69 -7.71
N LEU A 357 -33.38 71.78 -6.76
CA LEU A 357 -32.96 72.14 -5.42
C LEU A 357 -31.57 72.82 -5.43
N GLU A 358 -30.59 72.29 -6.16
CA GLU A 358 -29.25 72.90 -6.29
C GLU A 358 -29.30 74.27 -7.00
N SER A 359 -30.15 74.44 -8.01
CA SER A 359 -30.33 75.73 -8.69
C SER A 359 -30.91 76.77 -7.71
N HIS A 360 -31.94 76.41 -6.95
CA HIS A 360 -32.54 77.29 -5.92
C HIS A 360 -31.57 77.64 -4.79
N ILE A 361 -30.83 76.64 -4.27
CA ILE A 361 -29.82 76.80 -3.22
C ILE A 361 -28.75 77.83 -3.63
N ARG A 362 -28.44 77.91 -4.92
CA ARG A 362 -27.39 78.79 -5.48
C ARG A 362 -27.94 80.05 -6.15
N GLY A 363 -29.21 80.39 -5.93
CA GLY A 363 -29.82 81.62 -6.45
C GLY A 363 -30.04 81.62 -7.96
N ASN A 364 -30.45 80.48 -8.54
CA ASN A 364 -30.67 80.27 -9.97
C ASN A 364 -29.41 80.51 -10.81
N LEU A 365 -28.27 80.05 -10.28
CA LEU A 365 -26.95 80.15 -10.92
C LEU A 365 -26.89 79.44 -12.28
N PHE A 366 -27.74 78.43 -12.49
CA PHE A 366 -27.80 77.66 -13.72
C PHE A 366 -29.22 77.25 -14.10
N ASP A 367 -29.44 77.11 -15.41
CA ASP A 367 -30.62 76.46 -15.98
C ASP A 367 -30.23 75.05 -16.47
N TYR A 368 -31.20 74.15 -16.62
CA TYR A 368 -30.94 72.83 -17.17
C TYR A 368 -32.00 72.40 -18.18
N ALA A 369 -31.63 71.52 -19.10
CA ALA A 369 -32.53 70.87 -20.04
C ALA A 369 -32.30 69.36 -20.02
N ILE A 370 -33.39 68.60 -19.96
CA ILE A 370 -33.36 67.14 -20.09
C ILE A 370 -34.09 66.79 -21.38
N THR A 371 -33.39 66.10 -22.28
CA THR A 371 -33.90 65.67 -23.59
C THR A 371 -33.87 64.15 -23.68
N LEU A 372 -34.96 63.60 -24.20
CA LEU A 372 -35.12 62.17 -24.45
C LEU A 372 -35.15 61.96 -25.97
N GLY A 373 -34.38 60.98 -26.45
CA GLY A 373 -34.40 60.59 -27.85
C GLY A 373 -35.74 59.97 -28.25
N ASP A 374 -36.11 60.11 -29.52
CA ASP A 374 -37.35 59.56 -30.05
C ASP A 374 -37.44 58.04 -29.84
N GLY A 375 -38.54 57.56 -29.26
CA GLY A 375 -38.82 56.14 -29.05
C GLY A 375 -38.35 55.53 -27.73
N LEU A 376 -37.87 56.34 -26.78
CA LEU A 376 -37.43 55.87 -25.47
C LEU A 376 -38.59 55.86 -24.45
N GLU A 377 -38.94 54.68 -23.93
CA GLU A 377 -39.99 54.50 -22.91
C GLU A 377 -39.39 54.58 -21.49
N GLU A 378 -39.64 55.68 -20.76
CA GLU A 378 -39.03 55.97 -19.46
C GLU A 378 -39.30 54.89 -18.39
N GLU A 379 -40.43 54.19 -18.48
CA GLU A 379 -40.85 53.15 -17.54
C GLU A 379 -40.15 51.80 -17.79
N ALA A 380 -39.78 51.52 -19.05
CA ALA A 380 -39.16 50.25 -19.44
C ALA A 380 -37.65 50.23 -19.19
N VAL A 381 -37.00 51.41 -19.24
CA VAL A 381 -35.56 51.49 -19.04
C VAL A 381 -35.19 51.33 -17.57
N LEU A 382 -34.50 50.25 -17.23
CA LEU A 382 -33.99 50.01 -15.88
C LEU A 382 -32.52 50.44 -15.73
N LEU A 383 -32.25 51.25 -14.71
CA LEU A 383 -30.93 51.77 -14.39
C LEU A 383 -30.56 51.54 -12.92
N PRO A 384 -29.27 51.37 -12.61
CA PRO A 384 -28.82 51.40 -11.23
C PRO A 384 -29.16 52.77 -10.63
N PRO A 385 -29.80 52.84 -9.45
CA PRO A 385 -30.20 54.12 -8.88
C PRO A 385 -28.98 55.00 -8.58
N MET A 386 -29.19 56.31 -8.70
CA MET A 386 -28.21 57.35 -8.33
C MET A 386 -26.91 57.31 -9.14
N LEU A 387 -26.95 56.72 -10.34
CA LEU A 387 -25.79 56.57 -11.19
C LEU A 387 -25.30 57.93 -11.73
N LEU A 388 -26.23 58.81 -12.09
CA LEU A 388 -25.93 60.04 -12.83
C LEU A 388 -25.67 61.26 -11.94
N GLN A 389 -26.26 61.27 -10.74
CA GLN A 389 -26.16 62.39 -9.81
C GLN A 389 -24.71 62.86 -9.55
N PRO A 390 -23.71 61.98 -9.34
CA PRO A 390 -22.36 62.43 -9.02
C PRO A 390 -21.68 63.19 -10.17
N PHE A 391 -22.06 62.90 -11.42
CA PHE A 391 -21.59 63.66 -12.58
C PHE A 391 -22.24 65.06 -12.62
N LEU A 392 -23.53 65.15 -12.30
CA LEU A 392 -24.22 66.45 -12.18
C LEU A 392 -23.67 67.30 -11.04
N GLU A 393 -23.37 66.68 -9.89
CA GLU A 393 -22.75 67.38 -8.76
C GLU A 393 -21.40 67.95 -9.14
N ASN A 394 -20.58 67.17 -9.86
CA ASN A 394 -19.30 67.63 -10.37
C ASN A 394 -19.46 68.77 -11.39
N ALA A 395 -20.42 68.67 -12.32
CA ALA A 395 -20.72 69.74 -13.28
C ALA A 395 -21.08 71.06 -12.57
N ILE A 396 -21.96 71.01 -11.55
CA ILE A 396 -22.37 72.20 -10.79
C ILE A 396 -21.21 72.77 -9.97
N ARG A 397 -20.55 71.93 -9.16
CA ARG A 397 -19.55 72.37 -8.18
C ARG A 397 -18.24 72.80 -8.83
N HIS A 398 -17.80 72.05 -9.84
CA HIS A 398 -16.46 72.17 -10.40
C HIS A 398 -16.45 72.78 -11.81
N GLY A 399 -17.57 72.72 -12.54
CA GLY A 399 -17.75 73.40 -13.81
C GLY A 399 -18.34 74.79 -13.64
N ILE A 400 -19.60 74.85 -13.18
CA ILE A 400 -20.42 76.07 -13.23
C ILE A 400 -20.08 77.05 -12.10
N ALA A 401 -20.05 76.62 -10.84
CA ALA A 401 -19.81 77.50 -9.70
C ALA A 401 -18.52 78.37 -9.81
N PRO A 402 -17.37 77.85 -10.27
CA PRO A 402 -16.15 78.65 -10.44
C PRO A 402 -16.09 79.45 -11.75
N SER A 403 -17.07 79.32 -12.65
CA SER A 403 -17.08 79.99 -13.96
C SER A 403 -17.43 81.48 -13.90
N GLY A 404 -18.19 81.89 -12.87
CA GLY A 404 -18.72 83.25 -12.73
C GLY A 404 -19.77 83.65 -13.78
N LYS A 405 -20.16 82.73 -14.67
CA LYS A 405 -21.19 82.93 -15.71
C LYS A 405 -22.48 82.22 -15.31
N LYS A 406 -23.61 82.56 -15.95
CA LYS A 406 -24.84 81.78 -15.82
C LYS A 406 -24.63 80.40 -16.44
N GLY A 407 -24.78 79.36 -15.62
CA GLY A 407 -24.56 77.98 -16.02
C GLY A 407 -25.69 77.41 -16.86
N HIS A 408 -25.38 76.42 -17.67
CA HIS A 408 -26.34 75.58 -18.37
C HIS A 408 -25.88 74.12 -18.31
N ILE A 409 -26.79 73.22 -17.94
CA ILE A 409 -26.56 71.78 -17.94
C ILE A 409 -27.53 71.12 -18.91
N GLU A 410 -27.00 70.39 -19.89
CA GLU A 410 -27.79 69.60 -20.84
C GLU A 410 -27.62 68.11 -20.52
N LEU A 411 -28.73 67.41 -20.29
CA LEU A 411 -28.78 65.96 -20.17
C LEU A 411 -29.53 65.40 -21.39
N ALA A 412 -28.87 64.53 -22.15
CA ALA A 412 -29.47 63.87 -23.30
C ALA A 412 -29.40 62.35 -23.14
N PHE A 413 -30.54 61.69 -23.30
CA PHE A 413 -30.66 60.24 -23.25
C PHE A 413 -30.95 59.71 -24.64
N GLN A 414 -30.07 58.85 -25.18
CA GLN A 414 -30.23 58.30 -26.51
C GLN A 414 -29.98 56.80 -26.51
N GLN A 415 -30.96 56.03 -26.96
CA GLN A 415 -30.79 54.60 -27.18
C GLN A 415 -30.04 54.36 -28.50
N LYS A 416 -28.97 53.57 -28.44
CA LYS A 416 -28.19 53.12 -29.59
C LYS A 416 -28.12 51.59 -29.58
N GLY A 417 -29.16 50.95 -30.07
CA GLY A 417 -29.30 49.48 -30.02
C GLY A 417 -29.45 48.98 -28.57
N PRO A 418 -28.60 48.05 -28.10
CA PRO A 418 -28.68 47.49 -26.74
C PRO A 418 -28.00 48.38 -25.68
N ILE A 419 -27.62 49.61 -26.02
CA ILE A 419 -26.90 50.53 -25.13
C ILE A 419 -27.69 51.82 -25.00
N LEU A 420 -27.89 52.27 -23.77
CA LEU A 420 -28.34 53.61 -23.47
C LEU A 420 -27.10 54.52 -23.32
N GLU A 421 -26.96 55.49 -24.22
CA GLU A 421 -25.96 56.55 -24.13
C GLU A 421 -26.56 57.75 -23.41
N ILE A 422 -25.96 58.13 -22.30
CA ILE A 422 -26.39 59.25 -21.47
C ILE A 422 -25.29 60.31 -21.53
N ARG A 423 -25.64 61.49 -22.04
CA ARG A 423 -24.71 62.59 -22.23
C ARG A 423 -25.05 63.73 -21.29
N ILE A 424 -24.06 64.18 -20.54
CA ILE A 424 -24.17 65.32 -19.62
C ILE A 424 -23.17 66.38 -20.08
N ARG A 425 -23.65 67.57 -20.41
CA ARG A 425 -22.82 68.72 -20.78
C ARG A 425 -23.02 69.86 -19.81
N ASP A 426 -21.93 70.52 -19.44
CA ASP A 426 -21.98 71.80 -18.76
C ASP A 426 -21.21 72.87 -19.53
N ASN A 427 -21.63 74.12 -19.40
CA ASN A 427 -20.97 75.28 -20.00
C ASN A 427 -19.93 75.95 -19.06
N GLY A 428 -19.37 75.18 -18.11
CA GLY A 428 -18.48 75.67 -17.07
C GLY A 428 -17.04 75.88 -17.53
N ILE A 429 -16.11 75.88 -16.57
CA ILE A 429 -14.68 76.16 -16.83
C ILE A 429 -13.93 75.07 -17.62
N GLY A 430 -14.54 73.90 -17.84
CA GLY A 430 -13.90 72.74 -18.48
C GLY A 430 -13.09 71.88 -17.51
N ILE A 431 -12.86 70.61 -17.89
CA ILE A 431 -12.25 69.60 -17.01
C ILE A 431 -10.75 69.83 -16.76
N GLU A 432 -9.99 70.33 -17.74
CA GLU A 432 -8.56 70.58 -17.55
C GLU A 432 -8.29 71.74 -16.59
N GLU A 433 -9.01 72.86 -16.76
CA GLU A 433 -8.91 74.02 -15.87
C GLU A 433 -9.40 73.68 -14.46
N SER A 434 -10.45 72.86 -14.35
CA SER A 434 -10.93 72.33 -13.07
C SER A 434 -9.86 71.49 -12.35
N LYS A 435 -9.15 70.62 -13.07
CA LYS A 435 -8.03 69.83 -12.54
C LYS A 435 -6.85 70.71 -12.10
N ARG A 436 -6.51 71.76 -12.86
CA ARG A 436 -5.42 72.71 -12.51
C ARG A 436 -5.70 73.48 -11.23
N ARG A 437 -6.96 73.85 -10.97
CA ARG A 437 -7.36 74.61 -9.76
C ARG A 437 -7.41 73.76 -8.48
N LYS A 438 -7.47 72.43 -8.58
CA LYS A 438 -7.49 71.53 -7.41
C LYS A 438 -6.06 71.23 -6.94
N LYS A 439 -5.63 71.85 -5.83
CA LYS A 439 -4.31 71.62 -5.19
C LYS A 439 -4.31 70.58 -4.05
N ASP A 440 -5.43 69.91 -3.76
CA ASP A 440 -5.51 68.90 -2.68
C ASP A 440 -6.45 67.75 -3.10
N THR A 441 -5.94 66.51 -3.16
CA THR A 441 -6.53 65.39 -3.94
C THR A 441 -6.74 64.10 -3.13
N SER A 442 -7.02 64.14 -1.82
CA SER A 442 -7.15 62.90 -1.04
C SER A 442 -8.58 62.36 -0.87
N HIS A 443 -9.63 63.19 -0.94
CA HIS A 443 -10.98 62.76 -0.52
C HIS A 443 -12.05 62.64 -1.61
N GLN A 444 -11.89 63.26 -2.79
CA GLN A 444 -12.94 63.26 -3.83
C GLN A 444 -12.76 62.17 -4.91
N SER A 445 -11.55 61.63 -5.04
CA SER A 445 -11.22 60.56 -6.00
C SER A 445 -12.00 59.26 -5.72
N THR A 446 -12.39 59.02 -4.47
CA THR A 446 -13.05 57.79 -4.04
C THR A 446 -14.49 57.64 -4.57
N ALA A 447 -15.25 58.74 -4.69
CA ALA A 447 -16.65 58.70 -5.14
C ALA A 447 -16.78 58.48 -6.65
N LEU A 448 -15.89 59.08 -7.45
CA LEU A 448 -15.83 58.81 -8.88
C LEU A 448 -15.25 57.42 -9.17
N GLN A 449 -14.25 56.99 -8.39
CA GLN A 449 -13.68 55.66 -8.51
C GLN A 449 -14.71 54.56 -8.21
N SER A 450 -15.53 54.69 -7.18
CA SER A 450 -16.57 53.70 -6.87
C SER A 450 -17.65 53.60 -7.95
N ILE A 451 -18.01 54.72 -8.59
CA ILE A 451 -18.95 54.72 -9.70
C ILE A 451 -18.33 54.13 -10.96
N GLN A 452 -17.05 54.41 -11.20
CA GLN A 452 -16.31 53.81 -12.31
C GLN A 452 -16.21 52.29 -12.13
N GLU A 453 -15.85 51.81 -10.94
CA GLU A 453 -15.82 50.38 -10.61
C GLU A 453 -17.21 49.74 -10.79
N ARG A 454 -18.29 50.44 -10.39
CA ARG A 454 -19.67 49.97 -10.60
C ARG A 454 -20.03 49.89 -12.09
N LEU A 455 -19.68 50.89 -12.89
CA LEU A 455 -19.87 50.91 -14.34
C LEU A 455 -19.04 49.82 -15.05
N GLU A 456 -17.83 49.54 -14.57
CA GLU A 456 -16.97 48.47 -15.07
C GLU A 456 -17.54 47.07 -14.80
N VAL A 457 -18.15 46.85 -13.63
CA VAL A 457 -18.85 45.59 -13.32
C VAL A 457 -20.05 45.39 -14.25
N LEU A 458 -20.90 46.41 -14.38
CA LEU A 458 -22.10 46.34 -15.23
C LEU A 458 -21.77 46.19 -16.73
N SER A 459 -20.67 46.80 -17.18
CA SER A 459 -20.25 46.71 -18.58
C SER A 459 -19.61 45.37 -18.95
N LYS A 460 -18.97 44.66 -18.00
CA LYS A 460 -18.41 43.31 -18.23
C LYS A 460 -19.49 42.28 -18.54
N GLU A 461 -20.64 42.38 -17.89
CA GLU A 461 -21.76 41.48 -18.11
C GLU A 461 -22.35 41.59 -19.53
N HIS A 462 -22.31 42.81 -20.12
CA HIS A 462 -22.91 43.11 -21.42
C HIS A 462 -21.91 43.49 -22.53
N ASN A 463 -20.60 43.28 -22.28
CA ASN A 463 -19.51 43.52 -23.23
C ASN A 463 -19.46 44.96 -23.80
N ILE A 464 -19.79 45.97 -22.98
CA ILE A 464 -19.78 47.38 -23.35
C ILE A 464 -18.35 47.91 -23.30
N ARG A 465 -17.86 48.51 -24.39
CA ARG A 465 -16.56 49.18 -24.44
C ARG A 465 -16.71 50.63 -23.98
N ASP A 466 -15.72 51.10 -23.20
CA ASP A 466 -15.62 52.47 -22.69
C ASP A 466 -16.93 52.95 -22.00
N PRO A 467 -17.31 52.35 -20.85
CA PRO A 467 -18.58 52.66 -20.18
C PRO A 467 -18.68 54.09 -19.64
N LEU A 468 -17.55 54.79 -19.52
CA LEU A 468 -17.46 56.18 -19.08
C LEU A 468 -16.40 56.93 -19.90
N GLU A 469 -16.78 58.06 -20.47
CA GLU A 469 -15.88 58.97 -21.20
C GLU A 469 -16.09 60.40 -20.69
N ILE A 470 -15.03 61.08 -20.24
CA ILE A 470 -15.07 62.47 -19.78
C ILE A 470 -14.10 63.27 -20.64
N ARG A 471 -14.61 64.29 -21.33
CA ARG A 471 -13.83 65.10 -22.28
C ARG A 471 -14.20 66.58 -22.23
N GLU A 472 -13.35 67.43 -22.79
CA GLU A 472 -13.69 68.83 -22.99
C GLU A 472 -14.72 68.98 -24.10
N TRP A 473 -15.74 69.79 -23.84
CA TRP A 473 -16.68 70.18 -24.87
C TRP A 473 -16.12 71.41 -25.60
N ILE A 474 -15.88 71.28 -26.90
CA ILE A 474 -15.35 72.36 -27.75
C ILE A 474 -16.50 72.88 -28.61
N THR A 475 -16.72 74.19 -28.59
CA THR A 475 -17.75 74.85 -29.40
C THR A 475 -17.35 74.91 -30.88
N GLU A 476 -18.29 75.22 -31.78
CA GLU A 476 -18.03 75.37 -33.22
C GLU A 476 -16.91 76.39 -33.53
N ASN A 477 -16.69 77.35 -32.64
CA ASN A 477 -15.63 78.37 -32.73
C ASN A 477 -14.26 77.91 -32.20
N ARG A 478 -14.08 76.62 -31.88
CA ARG A 478 -12.87 76.04 -31.26
C ARG A 478 -12.52 76.60 -29.87
N GLU A 479 -13.51 77.14 -29.16
CA GLU A 479 -13.35 77.58 -27.77
C GLU A 479 -13.79 76.47 -26.80
N ILE A 480 -13.21 76.42 -25.61
CA ILE A 480 -13.65 75.52 -24.55
C ILE A 480 -15.05 75.95 -24.12
N GLY A 481 -16.04 75.14 -24.51
CA GLY A 481 -17.45 75.30 -24.17
C GLY A 481 -17.77 74.78 -22.77
N GLY A 482 -17.00 73.81 -22.25
CA GLY A 482 -17.11 73.29 -20.90
C GLY A 482 -16.72 71.80 -20.81
N THR A 483 -17.48 70.98 -20.09
CA THR A 483 -17.20 69.53 -19.96
C THR A 483 -18.34 68.70 -20.55
N GLU A 484 -17.99 67.59 -21.20
CA GLU A 484 -18.93 66.57 -21.64
C GLU A 484 -18.59 65.22 -20.98
N VAL A 485 -19.59 64.62 -20.34
CA VAL A 485 -19.53 63.28 -19.75
C VAL A 485 -20.48 62.38 -20.54
N VAL A 486 -19.98 61.24 -21.00
CA VAL A 486 -20.77 60.21 -21.69
C VAL A 486 -20.72 58.95 -20.86
N VAL A 487 -21.89 58.50 -20.41
CA VAL A 487 -22.09 57.25 -19.66
C VAL A 487 -22.82 56.27 -20.57
N ARG A 488 -22.31 55.04 -20.67
CA ARG A 488 -22.89 53.97 -21.49
C ARG A 488 -23.27 52.80 -20.61
N VAL A 489 -24.54 52.44 -20.62
CA VAL A 489 -25.11 51.34 -19.82
C VAL A 489 -25.93 50.41 -20.70
N ALA A 490 -26.04 49.16 -20.29
CA ALA A 490 -26.84 48.18 -21.01
C ALA A 490 -28.31 48.57 -20.92
N PHE A 491 -28.99 48.53 -22.07
CA PHE A 491 -30.43 48.68 -22.14
C PHE A 491 -31.06 47.32 -21.83
N SER A 492 -31.65 47.18 -20.65
CA SER A 492 -32.50 46.04 -20.31
C SER A 492 -33.95 46.45 -20.52
N GLU A 493 -34.64 45.75 -21.43
CA GLU A 493 -36.12 45.73 -21.47
C GLU A 493 -36.70 44.98 -20.26
#